data_AF-G2TP32-F1
#
_entry.id   AF-G2TP32-F1
#
_cell.length_a   1.000
_cell.length_b   1.000
_cell.length_c   1.000
_cell.angle_alpha   90.00
_cell.angle_beta   90.00
_cell.angle_gamma   90.00
#
_symmetry.space_group_name_H-M   'P 1'
#
loop_
_entity.id
_entity.type
_entity.pdbx_description
1 polymer ?
#
loop_
_entity_poly.entity_id
_entity_poly.type
_entity_poly.pdbx_seq_one_letter_code
_entity_poly.pdbx_strand_id
1 'polypeptide(L)'
;MNKSSLFYGLLVGATAGAVSVLFTTPASGKRIREAIKNNSGDFIESVKRIAENVKDLKASVEDFSTEGKKVATNVMEEIQHCIEEWQKSIEPNKDALQNEIKEIRKTIENMEQQMEKKSS
;
A
#
# COMPACT_ATOMS: atom_id res chain seq x y z
N MET A 1 24.53 6.39 -0.70
CA MET A 1 23.26 7.14 -0.84
C MET A 1 22.62 7.25 0.52
N ASN A 2 22.15 8.43 0.85
CA ASN A 2 21.41 8.76 2.05
C ASN A 2 19.98 8.20 1.93
N LYS A 3 19.61 7.25 2.81
CA LYS A 3 18.25 6.65 2.92
C LYS A 3 17.13 7.70 2.89
N SER A 4 17.44 8.90 3.37
CA SER A 4 16.56 10.07 3.32
C SER A 4 16.08 10.42 1.91
N SER A 5 16.94 10.38 0.89
CA SER A 5 16.59 10.82 -0.47
C SER A 5 15.56 9.89 -1.15
N LEU A 6 15.66 8.58 -0.91
CA LEU A 6 14.70 7.61 -1.44
C LEU A 6 13.37 7.68 -0.69
N PHE A 7 13.41 7.89 0.63
CA PHE A 7 12.20 8.14 1.41
C PHE A 7 11.45 9.39 0.92
N TYR A 8 12.16 10.49 0.64
CA TYR A 8 11.54 11.68 0.05
C TYR A 8 10.98 11.42 -1.34
N GLY A 9 11.67 10.66 -2.19
CA GLY A 9 11.17 10.25 -3.50
C GLY A 9 9.90 9.40 -3.41
N LEU A 10 9.87 8.42 -2.49
CA LEU A 10 8.71 7.60 -2.19
C LEU A 10 7.56 8.45 -1.65
N LEU A 11 7.84 9.39 -0.73
CA LEU A 11 6.83 10.26 -0.13
C LEU A 11 6.19 11.18 -1.16
N VAL A 12 7.00 11.80 -2.01
CA VAL A 12 6.53 12.67 -3.10
C VAL A 12 5.75 11.84 -4.13
N GLY A 13 6.26 10.67 -4.52
CA GLY A 13 5.58 9.76 -5.44
C GLY A 13 4.25 9.23 -4.90
N ALA A 14 4.20 8.85 -3.62
CA ALA A 14 2.98 8.39 -2.95
C ALA A 14 1.95 9.50 -2.85
N THR A 15 2.37 10.73 -2.52
CA THR A 15 1.48 11.89 -2.43
C THR A 15 0.92 12.26 -3.80
N ALA A 16 1.79 12.39 -4.81
CA ALA A 16 1.38 12.70 -6.17
C ALA A 16 0.48 11.58 -6.75
N GLY A 17 0.80 10.32 -6.47
CA GLY A 17 0.01 9.15 -6.88
C GLY A 17 -1.36 9.12 -6.20
N ALA A 18 -1.44 9.36 -4.89
CA ALA A 18 -2.70 9.41 -4.16
C ALA A 18 -3.58 10.56 -4.66
N VAL A 19 -3.02 11.76 -4.85
CA VAL A 19 -3.75 12.90 -5.42
C VAL A 19 -4.23 12.57 -6.84
N SER A 20 -3.37 11.97 -7.66
CA SER A 20 -3.74 11.58 -9.03
C SER A 20 -4.85 10.54 -9.03
N VAL A 21 -4.77 9.49 -8.19
CA VAL A 21 -5.82 8.47 -8.03
C VAL A 21 -7.13 9.11 -7.57
N LEU A 22 -7.09 9.99 -6.57
CA LEU A 22 -8.27 10.70 -6.06
C LEU A 22 -8.87 11.64 -7.12
N PHE A 23 -8.04 12.25 -7.95
CA PHE A 23 -8.46 13.19 -8.99
C PHE A 23 -8.96 12.50 -10.26
N THR A 24 -8.34 11.38 -10.64
CA THR A 24 -8.61 10.67 -11.91
C THR A 24 -9.63 9.55 -11.78
N THR A 25 -9.88 9.02 -10.58
CA THR A 25 -10.84 7.95 -10.38
C THR A 25 -12.23 8.57 -10.17
N PRO A 26 -13.25 8.26 -11.00
CA PRO A 26 -14.62 8.78 -10.84
C PRO A 26 -15.37 8.11 -9.67
N ALA A 27 -14.67 7.55 -8.69
CA ALA A 27 -15.22 6.79 -7.59
C ALA A 27 -15.38 7.67 -6.35
N SER A 28 -16.59 7.76 -5.83
CA SER A 28 -16.87 8.43 -4.56
C SER A 28 -16.09 7.77 -3.41
N GLY A 29 -15.80 8.52 -2.34
CA GLY A 29 -15.11 7.99 -1.15
C GLY A 29 -15.76 6.73 -0.57
N LYS A 30 -17.08 6.56 -0.75
CA LYS A 30 -17.82 5.31 -0.46
C LYS A 30 -17.29 4.12 -1.25
N ARG A 31 -17.12 4.25 -2.57
CA ARG A 31 -16.61 3.18 -3.44
C ARG A 31 -15.17 2.82 -3.15
N ILE A 32 -14.33 3.80 -2.81
CA ILE A 32 -12.94 3.54 -2.39
C ILE A 32 -12.94 2.78 -1.05
N ARG A 33 -13.78 3.19 -0.09
CA ARG A 33 -13.99 2.44 1.15
C ARG A 33 -14.53 1.03 0.90
N GLU A 34 -15.48 0.85 -0.01
CA GLU A 34 -16.02 -0.46 -0.40
C GLU A 34 -14.99 -1.34 -1.07
N ALA A 35 -14.13 -0.79 -1.93
CA ALA A 35 -13.03 -1.52 -2.55
C ALA A 35 -12.02 -1.99 -1.50
N ILE A 36 -11.64 -1.12 -0.55
CA ILE A 36 -10.79 -1.50 0.58
C ILE A 36 -11.48 -2.57 1.45
N LYS A 37 -12.81 -2.48 1.65
CA LYS A 37 -13.66 -3.41 2.41
C LYS A 37 -13.81 -4.78 1.78
N ASN A 38 -13.88 -4.87 0.45
CA ASN A 38 -14.06 -6.14 -0.26
C ASN A 38 -12.73 -6.81 -0.59
N ASN A 39 -11.66 -6.03 -0.79
CA ASN A 39 -10.40 -6.53 -1.33
C ASN A 39 -9.26 -6.46 -0.31
N SER A 40 -9.56 -6.42 1.00
CA SER A 40 -8.53 -6.34 2.04
C SER A 40 -7.59 -7.56 2.03
N GLY A 41 -8.14 -8.75 1.75
CA GLY A 41 -7.38 -9.97 1.53
C GLY A 41 -6.50 -9.87 0.29
N ASP A 42 -7.10 -9.47 -0.83
CA ASP A 42 -6.42 -9.26 -2.11
C ASP A 42 -5.34 -8.18 -2.03
N PHE A 43 -5.49 -7.19 -1.14
CA PHE A 43 -4.49 -6.17 -0.88
C PHE A 43 -3.26 -6.78 -0.20
N ILE A 44 -3.45 -7.60 0.83
CA ILE A 44 -2.37 -8.33 1.49
C ILE A 44 -1.67 -9.25 0.49
N GLU A 45 -2.44 -9.96 -0.34
CA GLU A 45 -1.91 -10.82 -1.39
C GLU A 45 -1.14 -10.04 -2.47
N SER A 46 -1.64 -8.88 -2.87
CA SER A 46 -0.98 -8.00 -3.84
C SER A 46 0.37 -7.51 -3.33
N VAL A 47 0.50 -7.19 -2.04
CA VAL A 47 1.79 -6.81 -1.47
C VAL A 47 2.73 -8.01 -1.36
N LYS A 48 2.22 -9.22 -1.07
CA LYS A 48 3.03 -10.45 -1.16
C LYS A 48 3.55 -10.67 -2.59
N ARG A 49 2.72 -10.44 -3.61
CA ARG A 49 3.15 -10.51 -5.02
C ARG A 49 4.17 -9.43 -5.38
N ILE A 50 4.05 -8.22 -4.84
CA ILE A 50 5.06 -7.16 -5.00
C ILE A 50 6.39 -7.61 -4.37
N ALA A 51 6.35 -8.27 -3.20
CA ALA A 51 7.55 -8.80 -2.56
C ALA A 51 8.28 -9.82 -3.45
N GLU A 52 7.54 -10.71 -4.09
CA GLU A 52 8.08 -11.69 -5.05
C GLU A 52 8.69 -10.98 -6.27
N ASN A 53 7.95 -10.06 -6.88
CA ASN A 53 8.42 -9.29 -8.02
C ASN A 53 9.71 -8.50 -7.72
N VAL A 54 9.85 -7.97 -6.51
CA VAL A 54 11.07 -7.25 -6.09
C VAL A 54 12.26 -8.20 -5.97
N LYS A 55 12.04 -9.45 -5.49
CA LYS A 55 13.09 -10.47 -5.47
C LYS A 55 13.52 -10.87 -6.87
N ASP A 56 12.58 -11.03 -7.79
CA ASP A 56 12.86 -11.37 -9.18
C ASP A 56 13.57 -10.23 -9.92
N LEU A 57 13.18 -8.98 -9.65
CA LEU A 57 13.88 -7.80 -10.16
C LEU A 57 15.33 -7.73 -9.65
N LYS A 58 15.56 -8.09 -8.38
CA LYS A 58 16.91 -8.14 -7.81
C LYS A 58 17.79 -9.14 -8.54
N ALA A 59 17.25 -10.30 -8.93
CA ALA A 59 17.96 -11.30 -9.72
C ALA A 59 18.23 -10.84 -11.17
N SER A 60 17.34 -10.04 -11.75
CA SER A 60 17.39 -9.62 -13.16
C SER A 60 18.22 -8.35 -13.43
N VAL A 61 18.77 -7.71 -12.41
CA VAL A 61 19.55 -6.46 -12.52
C VAL A 61 20.95 -6.66 -13.15
N GLU A 62 21.30 -7.87 -13.58
CA GLU A 62 22.61 -8.19 -14.15
C GLU A 62 22.97 -7.42 -15.43
N ASP A 63 21.97 -7.03 -16.24
CA ASP A 63 22.16 -6.37 -17.54
C ASP A 63 22.30 -4.84 -17.46
N PHE A 64 22.30 -4.25 -16.26
CA PHE A 64 22.43 -2.80 -16.07
C PHE A 64 23.89 -2.33 -16.07
N SER A 65 24.13 -1.11 -16.57
CA SER A 65 25.43 -0.40 -16.45
C SER A 65 25.92 -0.42 -15.00
N THR A 66 27.23 -0.59 -14.78
CA THR A 66 27.86 -0.78 -13.45
C THR A 66 27.40 0.23 -12.39
N GLU A 67 27.22 1.48 -12.79
CA GLU A 67 26.75 2.55 -11.90
C GLU A 67 25.24 2.46 -11.62
N GLY A 68 24.45 2.14 -12.65
CA GLY A 68 23.01 1.88 -12.53
C GLY A 68 22.70 0.60 -11.73
N LYS A 69 23.52 -0.44 -11.85
CA LYS A 69 23.41 -1.69 -11.11
C LYS A 69 23.51 -1.44 -9.60
N LYS A 70 24.51 -0.67 -9.17
CA LYS A 70 24.71 -0.32 -7.75
C LYS A 70 23.53 0.47 -7.18
N VAL A 71 23.00 1.43 -7.95
CA VAL A 71 21.83 2.22 -7.53
C VAL A 71 20.57 1.35 -7.46
N ALA A 72 20.32 0.53 -8.49
CA ALA A 72 19.17 -0.35 -8.55
C ALA A 72 19.18 -1.39 -7.42
N THR A 73 20.31 -2.04 -7.17
CA THR A 73 20.44 -3.02 -6.08
C THR A 73 20.18 -2.38 -4.72
N ASN A 74 20.74 -1.20 -4.43
CA ASN A 74 20.48 -0.50 -3.16
C ASN A 74 18.99 -0.15 -2.98
N VAL A 75 18.33 0.35 -4.03
CA VAL A 75 16.90 0.67 -3.99
C VAL A 75 16.06 -0.58 -3.74
N MET A 76 16.37 -1.68 -4.42
CA MET A 76 15.66 -2.95 -4.24
C MET A 76 15.84 -3.52 -2.83
N GLU A 77 17.02 -3.39 -2.23
CA GLU A 77 17.28 -3.79 -0.85
C GLU A 77 16.49 -2.94 0.15
N GLU A 78 16.38 -1.64 -0.08
CA GLU A 78 15.55 -0.76 0.74
C GLU A 78 14.06 -1.09 0.61
N ILE A 79 13.56 -1.36 -0.61
CA ILE A 79 12.17 -1.80 -0.82
C ILE A 79 11.92 -3.13 -0.12
N GLN A 80 12.86 -4.08 -0.24
CA GLN A 80 12.76 -5.37 0.43
C GLN A 80 12.68 -5.20 1.96
N HIS A 81 13.50 -4.33 2.54
CA HIS A 81 13.44 -4.01 3.97
C HIS A 81 12.09 -3.40 4.38
N CYS A 82 11.54 -2.47 3.60
CA CYS A 82 10.22 -1.89 3.87
C CYS A 82 9.11 -2.95 3.84
N ILE A 83 9.19 -3.90 2.90
CA ILE A 83 8.23 -5.01 2.82
C ILE A 83 8.38 -5.96 4.00
N GLU A 84 9.61 -6.27 4.41
CA GLU A 84 9.89 -7.13 5.57
C GLU A 84 9.41 -6.49 6.88
N GLU A 85 9.63 -5.18 7.06
CA GLU A 85 9.10 -4.43 8.21
C GLU A 85 7.58 -4.38 8.22
N TRP A 86 6.97 -4.14 7.06
CA TRP A 86 5.52 -4.14 6.91
C TRP A 86 4.94 -5.53 7.21
N GLN A 87 5.52 -6.60 6.64
CA GLN A 87 5.13 -7.97 6.97
C GLN A 87 5.27 -8.24 8.46
N LYS A 88 6.41 -7.91 9.07
CA LYS A 88 6.62 -8.09 10.52
C LYS A 88 5.60 -7.33 11.37
N SER A 89 5.15 -6.16 10.91
CA SER A 89 4.12 -5.36 11.58
C SER A 89 2.71 -5.91 11.39
N ILE A 90 2.42 -6.54 10.25
CA ILE A 90 1.07 -6.92 9.83
C ILE A 90 0.78 -8.41 10.03
N GLU A 91 1.74 -9.31 9.82
CA GLU A 91 1.59 -10.77 9.96
C GLU A 91 1.09 -11.21 11.34
N PRO A 92 1.64 -10.73 12.49
CA PRO A 92 1.16 -11.15 13.81
C PRO A 92 -0.24 -10.62 14.14
N ASN A 93 -0.62 -9.50 13.53
CA ASN A 93 -1.91 -8.85 13.75
C ASN A 93 -2.83 -9.02 12.54
N LYS A 94 -2.57 -9.95 11.62
CA LYS A 94 -3.30 -10.04 10.35
C LYS A 94 -4.79 -10.21 10.57
N ASP A 95 -5.16 -11.12 11.47
CA ASP A 95 -6.56 -11.38 11.82
C ASP A 95 -7.16 -10.22 12.61
N ALA A 96 -6.37 -9.58 13.47
CA ALA A 96 -6.77 -8.38 14.19
C ALA A 96 -7.03 -7.20 13.23
N LEU A 97 -6.17 -6.96 12.26
CA LEU A 97 -6.31 -5.96 11.21
C LEU A 97 -7.49 -6.25 10.30
N GLN A 98 -7.73 -7.53 9.95
CA GLN A 98 -8.93 -7.93 9.24
C GLN A 98 -10.19 -7.65 10.08
N ASN A 99 -10.15 -7.84 11.39
CA ASN A 99 -11.25 -7.53 12.29
C ASN A 99 -11.40 -6.02 12.53
N GLU A 100 -10.33 -5.26 12.65
CA GLU A 100 -10.35 -3.80 12.76
C GLU A 100 -10.91 -3.18 11.48
N ILE A 101 -10.55 -3.69 10.30
CA ILE A 101 -11.17 -3.28 9.03
C ILE A 101 -12.67 -3.61 9.03
N LYS A 102 -13.11 -4.74 9.61
CA LYS A 102 -14.53 -5.09 9.77
C LYS A 102 -15.26 -4.18 10.77
N GLU A 103 -14.64 -3.81 11.88
CA GLU A 103 -15.24 -2.93 12.90
C GLU A 103 -15.29 -1.46 12.45
N ILE A 104 -14.26 -1.00 11.75
CA ILE A 104 -14.27 0.28 11.03
C ILE A 104 -15.45 0.30 10.05
N ARG A 105 -15.66 -0.79 9.30
CA ARG A 105 -16.82 -0.96 8.42
C ARG A 105 -18.16 -0.83 9.17
N LYS A 106 -18.32 -1.51 10.30
CA LYS A 106 -19.56 -1.45 11.11
C LYS A 106 -19.84 -0.04 11.63
N THR A 107 -18.78 0.65 12.04
CA THR A 107 -18.86 2.03 12.54
C THR A 107 -19.27 3.00 11.43
N ILE A 108 -18.71 2.85 10.23
CA ILE A 108 -19.07 3.66 9.05
C ILE A 108 -20.53 3.41 8.66
N GLU A 109 -20.96 2.15 8.58
CA GLU A 109 -22.36 1.79 8.25
C GLU A 109 -23.34 2.41 9.25
N ASN A 110 -23.02 2.40 10.56
CA ASN A 110 -23.86 3.01 11.59
C ASN A 110 -23.87 4.55 11.50
N MET A 111 -22.72 5.18 11.21
CA MET A 111 -22.65 6.63 11.01
C MET A 111 -23.47 7.08 9.79
N GLU A 112 -23.41 6.34 8.70
CA GLU A 112 -24.19 6.63 7.49
C GLU A 112 -25.69 6.49 7.74
N GLN A 113 -26.12 5.43 8.44
CA GLN A 113 -27.52 5.27 8.84
C GLN A 113 -28.00 6.42 9.72
N GLN A 114 -27.19 6.90 10.65
CA GLN A 114 -27.54 8.05 11.49
C GLN A 114 -27.60 9.36 10.71
N MET A 115 -26.75 9.53 9.70
CA MET A 115 -26.79 10.70 8.82
C MET A 115 -28.01 10.69 7.89
N GLU A 116 -28.38 9.54 7.33
CA GLU A 116 -29.59 9.39 6.51
C GLU A 116 -30.86 9.59 7.34
N LYS A 117 -30.90 9.10 8.59
CA LYS A 117 -32.05 9.27 9.51
C LYS A 117 -32.24 10.69 10.02
N LYS A 118 -31.19 11.52 10.01
CA LYS A 118 -31.22 12.94 10.44
C LYS A 118 -31.54 13.91 9.30
N SER A 119 -31.61 13.41 8.06
CA SER A 119 -31.91 14.16 6.84
C SER A 119 -33.37 13.99 6.35
N SER A 120 -34.19 13.21 7.06
CA SER A 120 -35.66 13.14 6.92
C SER A 120 -36.33 13.72 8.16
#